data_AF-A0A2K1Q3K5-F1
#
_entry.id   AF-A0A2K1Q3K5-F1
#
_cell.length_a   1.000
_cell.length_b   1.000
_cell.length_c   1.000
_cell.angle_alpha   90.00
_cell.angle_beta   90.00
_cell.angle_gamma   90.00
#
_symmetry.space_group_name_H-M   'P 1'
#
loop_
_entity.id
_entity.type
_entity.pdbx_description
1 polymer ?
#
loop_
_entity_poly.entity_id
_entity_poly.type
_entity_poly.pdbx_seq_one_letter_code
_entity_poly.pdbx_strand_id
1 'polypeptide(L)' 'MDVEALISAALREAGYGPDAIGSVLPRILRILQAEDVRIEVGRKLTRKEREYVRVQLEIGLDVPEIVAGLKA' A
#
# COMPACT_ATOMS: atom_id res chain seq x y z
N MET A 1 3.94 0.66 17.30
CA MET A 1 5.06 1.05 16.42
C MET A 1 4.45 1.48 15.10
N ASP A 2 4.90 2.61 14.57
CA ASP A 2 4.52 3.06 13.23
C ASP A 2 5.10 2.11 12.17
N VAL A 3 4.26 1.68 11.22
CA VAL A 3 4.63 0.75 10.14
C VAL A 3 5.71 1.37 9.26
N GLU A 4 5.64 2.68 9.01
CA GLU A 4 6.63 3.40 8.24
C GLU A 4 8.00 3.34 8.92
N ALA A 5 8.05 3.66 10.22
CA ALA A 5 9.26 3.56 11.04
C ALA A 5 9.86 2.14 11.08
N LEU A 6 9.01 1.11 11.16
CA LEU A 6 9.46 -0.29 11.15
C LEU A 6 10.12 -0.66 9.82
N ILE A 7 9.50 -0.29 8.69
CA ILE A 7 10.03 -0.58 7.35
C ILE A 7 11.33 0.19 7.11
N SER A 8 11.38 1.47 7.49
CA SER A 8 12.61 2.26 7.40
C SER A 8 13.75 1.66 8.20
N ALA A 9 13.49 1.18 9.42
CA ALA A 9 14.48 0.50 10.25
C ALA A 9 14.98 -0.80 9.57
N ALA A 10 14.07 -1.63 9.09
CA ALA A 10 14.42 -2.89 8.42
C ALA A 10 15.25 -2.66 7.14
N LEU A 11 14.89 -1.66 6.33
CA LEU A 11 15.68 -1.31 5.14
C LEU A 11 17.06 -0.78 5.49
N ARG A 12 17.17 0.01 6.56
CA ARG A 12 18.46 0.49 7.05
C ARG A 12 19.34 -0.66 7.54
N GLU A 13 18.79 -1.62 8.28
CA GLU A 13 19.50 -2.83 8.72
C GLU A 13 19.95 -3.70 7.55
N ALA A 14 19.16 -3.76 6.47
CA ALA A 14 19.52 -4.43 5.23
C ALA A 14 20.59 -3.67 4.39
N GLY A 15 21.07 -2.52 4.84
CA GLY A 15 22.14 -1.76 4.20
C GLY A 15 21.69 -0.75 3.14
N TYR A 16 20.39 -0.45 3.04
CA TYR A 16 19.90 0.60 2.14
C TYR A 16 20.25 2.00 2.67
N GLY A 17 20.71 2.86 1.77
CA GLY A 17 20.96 4.28 2.08
C GLY A 17 19.68 5.12 2.19
N PRO A 18 19.74 6.30 2.82
CA PRO A 18 18.58 7.17 3.03
C PRO A 18 17.79 7.50 1.75
N ASP A 19 18.47 7.78 0.64
CA ASP A 19 17.83 8.10 -0.65
C ASP A 19 17.08 6.91 -1.24
N ALA A 20 17.66 5.70 -1.11
CA ALA A 20 17.02 4.46 -1.53
C ALA A 20 15.80 4.14 -0.67
N ILE A 21 15.87 4.41 0.64
CA ILE A 21 14.73 4.27 1.54
C ILE A 21 13.63 5.25 1.17
N GLY A 22 13.95 6.54 1.01
CA GLY A 22 12.97 7.57 0.67
C GLY A 22 12.26 7.32 -0.67
N SER A 23 12.96 6.76 -1.65
CA SER A 23 12.37 6.42 -2.96
C SER A 23 11.50 5.16 -2.94
N VAL A 24 11.84 4.15 -2.14
CA VAL A 24 11.14 2.85 -2.11
C VAL A 24 9.98 2.82 -1.12
N LEU A 25 10.09 3.51 0.01
CA LEU A 25 9.13 3.46 1.11
C LEU A 25 7.68 3.77 0.66
N PRO A 26 7.40 4.84 -0.11
CA PRO A 26 6.03 5.13 -0.57
C PRO A 26 5.45 4.03 -1.48
N ARG A 27 6.31 3.28 -2.17
CA ARG A 27 5.87 2.15 -3.01
C ARG A 27 5.53 0.93 -2.16
N ILE A 28 6.33 0.63 -1.13
CA ILE A 28 6.04 -0.46 -0.18
C ILE A 28 4.72 -0.19 0.53
N LEU A 29 4.54 1.02 1.06
CA LEU A 29 3.31 1.40 1.78
C LEU A 29 2.06 1.21 0.91
N ARG A 30 2.10 1.65 -0.36
CA ARG A 30 0.97 1.43 -1.30
C ARG A 30 0.70 -0.06 -1.58
N ILE A 31 1.73 -0.89 -1.63
CA ILE A 31 1.56 -2.34 -1.79
C ILE A 31 0.84 -2.93 -0.57
N LEU A 32 1.22 -2.51 0.64
CA LEU A 32 0.58 -2.95 1.88
C LEU A 32 -0.87 -2.48 1.95
N GLN A 33 -1.15 -1.22 1.63
CA GLN A 33 -2.51 -0.69 1.58
C GLN A 33 -3.38 -1.42 0.55
N ALA A 34 -2.84 -1.78 -0.62
CA ALA A 34 -3.58 -2.56 -1.62
C ALA A 34 -3.94 -3.96 -1.11
N GLU A 35 -3.08 -4.53 -0.26
CA GLU A 35 -3.35 -5.80 0.42
C GLU A 35 -4.41 -5.65 1.52
N ASP A 36 -4.38 -4.55 2.28
CA ASP A 36 -5.42 -4.22 3.25
C ASP A 36 -6.80 -4.12 2.59
N VAL A 37 -6.89 -3.46 1.43
CA VAL A 37 -8.13 -3.42 0.62
C VAL A 37 -8.59 -4.83 0.26
N ARG A 38 -7.68 -5.71 -0.17
CA ARG A 38 -8.02 -7.10 -0.53
C ARG A 38 -8.56 -7.87 0.67
N ILE A 39 -7.94 -7.70 1.83
CA ILE A 39 -8.36 -8.33 3.09
C ILE A 39 -9.75 -7.84 3.49
N GLU A 40 -9.98 -6.53 3.47
CA GLU A 40 -11.23 -5.91 3.92
C GLU A 40 -12.41 -6.16 2.97
N VAL A 41 -12.15 -6.28 1.67
CA VAL A 41 -13.14 -6.72 0.69
C VAL A 41 -13.55 -8.19 0.91
N GLY A 42 -12.69 -9.01 1.52
CA GLY A 42 -13.01 -10.39 1.90
C GLY A 42 -13.05 -11.38 0.72
N ARG A 43 -12.62 -10.98 -0.48
CA ARG A 43 -12.53 -11.84 -1.66
C ARG A 43 -11.33 -11.48 -2.53
N LYS A 44 -11.03 -12.35 -3.50
CA LYS A 44 -10.03 -12.04 -4.52
C LYS A 44 -10.52 -10.89 -5.41
N LEU A 45 -9.62 -9.93 -5.66
CA LEU A 45 -9.83 -8.87 -6.64
C LEU A 45 -9.52 -9.38 -8.05
N THR A 46 -10.37 -9.02 -9.01
CA THR A 46 -10.13 -9.20 -10.43
C THR A 46 -8.98 -8.33 -10.90
N ARG A 47 -8.48 -8.57 -12.13
CA ARG A 47 -7.43 -7.74 -12.72
C ARG A 47 -7.83 -6.25 -12.81
N LYS A 48 -9.09 -5.98 -13.18
CA LYS A 48 -9.61 -4.61 -13.29
C LYS A 48 -9.71 -3.93 -11.93
N GLU A 49 -10.17 -4.65 -10.92
CA GLU A 49 -10.26 -4.12 -9.55
C GLU A 49 -8.88 -3.84 -8.94
N ARG A 50 -7.89 -4.71 -9.17
CA ARG A 50 -6.51 -4.43 -8.72
C ARG A 50 -5.94 -3.16 -9.35
N GLU A 51 -6.21 -2.96 -10.64
CA GLU A 51 -5.79 -1.75 -11.34
C GLU A 51 -6.50 -0.51 -10.79
N TYR A 52 -7.81 -0.62 -10.53
CA TYR A 52 -8.57 0.45 -9.86
C TYR A 52 -7.94 0.81 -8.51
N VAL A 53 -7.71 -0.17 -7.63
CA VAL A 53 -7.09 0.04 -6.31
C VAL A 53 -5.74 0.74 -6.44
N ARG A 54 -4.88 0.28 -7.36
CA ARG A 54 -3.57 0.88 -7.62
C ARG A 54 -3.69 2.37 -7.96
N VAL A 55 -4.60 2.71 -8.87
CA VAL A 55 -4.82 4.10 -9.30
C VAL A 55 -5.38 4.95 -8.17
N GLN A 56 -6.35 4.44 -7.39
CA GLN A 56 -6.92 5.19 -6.27
C GLN A 56 -5.86 5.50 -5.19
N LEU A 57 -5.01 4.54 -4.85
CA LEU A 57 -3.89 4.76 -3.93
C LEU A 57 -2.85 5.73 -4.49
N GLU A 58 -2.65 5.75 -5.82
CA GLU A 58 -1.76 6.72 -6.49
C GLU A 58 -2.28 8.16 -6.43
N ILE A 59 -3.60 8.36 -6.40
CA ILE A 59 -4.21 9.70 -6.29
C ILE A 59 -4.53 10.09 -4.83
N GLY A 60 -4.20 9.23 -3.86
CA GLY A 60 -4.22 9.56 -2.43
C GLY A 60 -5.48 9.18 -1.67
N LEU A 61 -6.35 8.32 -2.20
CA LEU A 61 -7.47 7.78 -1.44
C LEU A 61 -6.98 6.80 -0.36
N ASP A 62 -7.72 6.74 0.74
CA ASP A 62 -7.48 5.77 1.80
C ASP A 62 -8.16 4.41 1.57
N VAL A 63 -7.81 3.42 2.39
CA VAL A 63 -8.33 2.06 2.28
C VAL A 63 -9.87 2.02 2.43
N PRO A 64 -10.48 2.64 3.46
CA PRO A 64 -11.94 2.70 3.61
C PRO A 64 -12.68 3.27 2.39
N GLU A 65 -12.20 4.37 1.81
CA GLU A 65 -12.81 5.00 0.62
C GLU A 65 -12.82 4.04 -0.58
N ILE A 66 -11.69 3.36 -0.80
CA ILE A 66 -11.53 2.40 -1.90
C ILE A 66 -12.45 1.18 -1.67
N VAL A 67 -12.51 0.67 -0.44
CA VAL A 67 -13.36 -0.47 -0.09
C VAL A 67 -14.83 -0.14 -0.29
N ALA A 68 -15.27 1.06 0.08
CA ALA A 68 -16.62 1.53 -0.15
C ALA A 68 -16.96 1.55 -1.66
N GLY A 69 -16.05 2.03 -2.50
CA GLY A 69 -16.21 2.04 -3.96
C GLY A 69 -16.27 0.65 -4.60
N LEU A 70 -15.69 -0.39 -3.97
CA LEU A 70 -15.71 -1.77 -4.46
C LEU A 70 -16.92 -2.59 -4.00
N LYS A 71 -17.60 -2.15 -2.93
CA LYS A 71 -18.77 -2.83 -2.35
C LYS A 71 -20.11 -2.22 -2.79
N ALA A 72 -20.09 -1.03 -3.38
CA ALA A 72 -21.24 -0.37 -4.00
C ALA A 72 -21.67 -1.10 -5.28
#